data_AF-A0A3M8CS36-F1
#
_entry.id   AF-A0A3M8CS36-F1
#
_cell.length_a   1.000
_cell.length_b   1.000
_cell.length_c   1.000
_cell.angle_alpha   90.00
_cell.angle_beta   90.00
_cell.angle_gamma   90.00
#
_symmetry.space_group_name_H-M   'P 1'
#
loop_
_entity.id
_entity.type
_entity.pdbx_description
1 polymer ?
#
loop_
_entity_poly.entity_id
_entity_poly.type
_entity_poly.pdbx_seq_one_letter_code
_entity_poly.pdbx_strand_id
1 'polypeptide(L)'
;MKYFYHFIVLLTLLLVPFNMVDAHPGRTDANGGHTCRTNCEKWGLQYGQYHYHNGGSTSSGGSQPKPSTVKPAPAQTATPVVQMKTIVAVDQAKVVAYPNSTEAVSALWYGFEISDEGSYDDQFVKIAQGYVSKLVLTQYTVTQAKTVTIATDKAYFFATPVATSTVRGSTIKNTLVQVVGESNGFYYGSSKDANGKILVGFVAKTVVK
;
A
#
# COMPACT_ATOMS: atom_id res chain seq x y z
N MET A 1 -33.27 49.69 9.58
CA MET A 1 -33.59 48.51 8.73
C MET A 1 -32.59 48.28 7.60
N LYS A 2 -32.02 49.31 6.95
CA LYS A 2 -31.07 49.18 5.82
C LYS A 2 -29.82 48.36 6.14
N TYR A 3 -29.27 48.48 7.35
CA TYR A 3 -28.09 47.72 7.79
C TYR A 3 -28.38 46.26 8.18
N PHE A 4 -29.63 45.94 8.50
CA PHE A 4 -30.04 44.57 8.85
C PHE A 4 -30.02 43.67 7.60
N TYR A 5 -30.42 44.20 6.45
CA TYR A 5 -30.35 43.48 5.18
C TYR A 5 -28.89 43.23 4.74
N HIS A 6 -28.01 44.22 4.91
CA HIS A 6 -26.58 44.04 4.63
C HIS A 6 -25.93 43.00 5.55
N PHE A 7 -26.31 42.96 6.83
CA PHE A 7 -25.84 41.94 7.76
C PHE A 7 -26.30 40.53 7.38
N ILE A 8 -27.56 40.37 6.96
CA ILE A 8 -28.08 39.07 6.49
C ILE A 8 -27.36 38.62 5.21
N VAL A 9 -27.15 39.52 4.24
CA VAL A 9 -26.43 39.18 3.00
C VAL A 9 -24.98 38.76 3.27
N LEU A 10 -24.28 39.47 4.16
CA LEU A 10 -22.91 39.12 4.55
C LEU A 10 -22.86 37.76 5.26
N LEU A 11 -23.82 37.49 6.16
CA LEU A 11 -23.92 36.24 6.87
C LEU A 11 -24.20 35.07 5.92
N THR A 12 -25.09 35.24 4.94
CA THR A 12 -25.37 34.19 3.94
C THR A 12 -24.17 33.87 3.04
N LEU A 13 -23.29 34.85 2.76
CA LEU A 13 -22.10 34.64 1.94
C LEU A 13 -21.03 33.81 2.67
N LEU A 14 -20.99 33.84 4.01
CA LEU A 14 -20.09 33.02 4.82
C LEU A 14 -20.50 31.54 4.89
N LEU A 15 -21.76 31.20 4.57
CA LEU A 15 -22.24 29.82 4.61
C LEU A 15 -22.06 29.06 3.28
N VAL A 16 -21.42 29.65 2.26
CA VAL A 16 -21.15 28.95 1.00
C VAL A 16 -19.99 27.96 1.22
N PRO A 17 -20.20 26.65 1.04
CA PRO A 17 -19.14 25.67 1.19
C PRO A 17 -18.08 25.86 0.10
N PHE A 18 -16.83 26.06 0.53
CA PHE A 18 -15.67 25.99 -0.35
C PHE A 18 -15.47 24.53 -0.76
N ASN A 19 -15.96 24.15 -1.94
CA ASN A 19 -15.61 22.88 -2.53
C ASN A 19 -14.11 22.91 -2.83
N MET A 20 -13.33 22.10 -2.10
CA MET A 20 -11.91 21.91 -2.39
C MET A 20 -11.79 21.24 -3.75
N VAL A 21 -11.36 22.01 -4.76
CA VAL A 21 -11.00 21.44 -6.07
C VAL A 21 -9.63 20.82 -5.90
N ASP A 22 -9.65 19.51 -5.76
CA ASP A 22 -8.47 18.69 -5.58
C ASP A 22 -7.84 18.54 -6.99
N ALA A 23 -6.66 19.10 -7.19
CA ALA A 23 -5.99 19.09 -8.50
C ALA A 23 -5.21 17.78 -8.64
N HIS A 24 -5.52 17.01 -9.67
CA HIS A 24 -4.85 15.74 -9.92
C HIS A 24 -3.34 15.96 -10.17
N PRO A 25 -2.47 15.22 -9.45
CA PRO A 25 -1.03 15.35 -9.59
C PRO A 25 -0.55 14.76 -10.93
N GLY A 26 -0.02 15.63 -11.77
CA GLY A 26 0.47 15.30 -13.11
C GLY A 26 0.55 16.56 -13.92
N ARG A 27 1.76 17.09 -14.13
CA ARG A 27 1.94 18.31 -14.92
C ARG A 27 1.56 18.02 -16.38
N THR A 28 0.61 18.77 -16.94
CA THR A 28 0.25 18.66 -18.35
C THR A 28 1.48 18.95 -19.22
N ASP A 29 1.74 18.08 -20.18
CA ASP A 29 2.85 18.22 -21.11
C ASP A 29 2.47 19.04 -22.35
N ALA A 30 3.44 19.21 -23.26
CA ALA A 30 3.29 20.01 -24.48
C ALA A 30 2.22 19.47 -25.45
N ASN A 31 1.76 18.22 -25.28
CA ASN A 31 0.72 17.61 -26.12
C ASN A 31 -0.68 17.79 -25.51
N GLY A 32 -0.81 18.42 -24.33
CA GLY A 32 -2.10 18.65 -23.68
C GLY A 32 -2.63 17.46 -22.87
N GLY A 33 -1.76 16.50 -22.52
CA GLY A 33 -2.07 15.39 -21.62
C GLY A 33 -1.06 15.24 -20.48
N HIS A 34 -1.21 14.21 -19.65
CA HIS A 34 -0.27 13.87 -18.57
C HIS A 34 -0.26 12.38 -18.24
N THR A 35 0.87 11.87 -17.76
CA THR A 35 0.97 10.52 -17.17
C THR A 35 0.70 10.60 -15.67
N CYS A 36 -0.24 9.79 -15.18
CA CYS A 36 -0.45 9.67 -13.75
C CYS A 36 0.67 8.86 -13.09
N ARG A 37 1.36 9.47 -12.10
CA ARG A 37 2.51 8.89 -11.40
C ARG A 37 2.34 8.79 -9.89
N THR A 38 1.28 9.37 -9.33
CA THR A 38 0.99 9.36 -7.89
C THR A 38 -0.52 9.43 -7.68
N ASN A 39 -1.03 8.66 -6.73
CA ASN A 39 -2.45 8.68 -6.30
C ASN A 39 -3.46 8.48 -7.45
N CYS A 40 -3.12 7.67 -8.45
CA CYS A 40 -3.90 7.52 -9.69
C CYS A 40 -5.28 6.93 -9.43
N GLU A 41 -5.34 6.00 -8.49
CA GLU A 41 -6.55 5.28 -8.10
C GLU A 41 -7.60 6.24 -7.51
N LYS A 42 -7.16 7.31 -6.83
CA LYS A 42 -8.03 8.38 -6.30
C LYS A 42 -8.78 9.10 -7.43
N TRP A 43 -8.21 9.12 -8.62
CA TRP A 43 -8.77 9.74 -9.83
C TRP A 43 -9.37 8.73 -10.80
N GLY A 44 -9.52 7.46 -10.38
CA GLY A 44 -10.02 6.39 -11.23
C GLY A 44 -9.08 5.99 -12.37
N LEU A 45 -7.80 6.35 -12.25
CA LEU A 45 -6.76 6.06 -13.23
C LEU A 45 -5.82 4.96 -12.71
N GLN A 46 -5.17 4.25 -13.63
CA GLN A 46 -4.12 3.30 -13.28
C GLN A 46 -2.76 3.99 -13.20
N TYR A 47 -1.87 3.49 -12.35
CA TYR A 47 -0.49 3.95 -12.29
C TYR A 47 0.18 3.84 -13.67
N GLY A 48 0.74 4.95 -14.15
CA GLY A 48 1.39 5.03 -15.47
C GLY A 48 0.43 5.27 -16.64
N GLN A 49 -0.88 5.38 -16.41
CA GLN A 49 -1.84 5.72 -17.45
C GLN A 49 -1.69 7.17 -17.92
N TYR A 50 -1.79 7.40 -19.23
CA TYR A 50 -1.73 8.73 -19.84
C TYR A 50 -3.13 9.26 -20.18
N HIS A 51 -3.43 10.51 -19.83
CA HIS A 51 -4.77 11.13 -19.95
C HIS A 51 -4.71 12.53 -20.60
N TYR A 52 -5.70 12.88 -21.44
CA TYR A 52 -5.77 14.16 -22.17
C TYR A 52 -6.84 15.09 -21.59
N HIS A 53 -6.59 16.41 -21.63
CA HIS A 53 -7.45 17.43 -21.01
C HIS A 53 -8.45 18.15 -21.93
N ASN A 54 -8.59 17.76 -23.20
CA ASN A 54 -9.40 18.52 -24.14
C ASN A 54 -10.86 18.07 -24.19
N GLY A 55 -11.75 18.88 -23.59
CA GLY A 55 -13.18 18.86 -23.88
C GLY A 55 -13.46 19.33 -25.31
N GLY A 56 -13.35 18.41 -26.27
CA GLY A 56 -13.77 18.58 -27.66
C GLY A 56 -14.71 17.46 -28.05
N SER A 57 -15.96 17.83 -28.34
CA SER A 57 -17.08 16.95 -28.65
C SER A 57 -16.83 15.99 -29.81
N THR A 58 -17.26 14.75 -29.66
CA THR A 58 -17.97 14.02 -30.73
C THR A 58 -19.27 13.44 -30.17
N SER A 59 -20.32 14.26 -30.21
CA SER A 59 -21.72 13.84 -30.36
C SER A 59 -21.89 13.36 -31.82
N SER A 60 -22.74 12.43 -32.26
CA SER A 60 -23.96 11.80 -31.74
C SER A 60 -24.24 10.56 -32.60
N GLY A 61 -24.96 9.56 -32.08
CA GLY A 61 -25.54 8.51 -32.92
C GLY A 61 -26.19 7.41 -32.10
N GLY A 62 -27.43 7.64 -31.67
CA GLY A 62 -28.18 6.74 -30.79
C GLY A 62 -28.45 5.36 -31.39
N SER A 63 -28.59 4.38 -30.51
CA SER A 63 -29.73 3.44 -30.45
C SER A 63 -29.38 2.38 -29.41
N GLN A 64 -30.20 2.29 -28.38
CA GLN A 64 -30.20 1.24 -27.38
C GLN A 64 -30.35 -0.14 -28.06
N PRO A 65 -29.39 -1.08 -27.96
CA PRO A 65 -29.64 -2.46 -28.31
C PRO A 65 -30.12 -3.22 -27.07
N LYS A 66 -31.30 -3.81 -27.21
CA LYS A 66 -31.89 -4.87 -26.38
C LYS A 66 -30.84 -5.93 -25.96
N PRO A 67 -30.94 -6.52 -24.75
CA PRO A 67 -29.94 -7.48 -24.26
C PRO A 67 -29.89 -8.68 -25.20
N SER A 68 -28.74 -8.84 -25.85
CA SER A 68 -28.43 -9.98 -26.69
C SER A 68 -27.27 -10.71 -26.05
N THR A 69 -27.52 -11.96 -25.70
CA THR A 69 -26.60 -12.97 -25.19
C THR A 69 -25.34 -13.03 -26.06
N VAL A 70 -24.23 -12.43 -25.59
CA VAL A 70 -22.93 -12.59 -26.24
C VAL A 70 -22.13 -13.65 -25.49
N LYS A 71 -21.89 -14.74 -26.21
CA LYS A 71 -20.95 -15.84 -25.93
C LYS A 71 -19.64 -15.32 -25.28
N PRO A 72 -19.10 -15.96 -24.22
CA PRO A 72 -17.90 -15.47 -23.53
C PRO A 72 -16.72 -15.33 -24.50
N ALA A 73 -16.13 -14.14 -24.56
CA ALA A 73 -14.81 -13.94 -25.14
C ALA A 73 -13.78 -14.74 -24.31
N PRO A 74 -12.76 -15.37 -24.93
CA PRO A 74 -11.73 -16.10 -24.19
C PRO A 74 -11.07 -15.16 -23.19
N ALA A 75 -11.01 -15.57 -21.92
CA ALA A 75 -10.39 -14.82 -20.86
C ALA A 75 -8.95 -14.47 -21.25
N GLN A 76 -8.69 -13.18 -21.42
CA GLN A 76 -7.32 -12.68 -21.53
C GLN A 76 -6.65 -12.97 -20.19
N THR A 77 -5.64 -13.84 -20.22
CA THR A 77 -4.80 -14.16 -19.07
C THR A 77 -4.15 -12.88 -18.58
N ALA A 78 -4.62 -12.36 -17.44
CA ALA A 78 -4.01 -11.21 -16.78
C ALA A 78 -2.55 -11.53 -16.46
N THR A 79 -1.64 -10.66 -16.90
CA THR A 79 -0.25 -10.67 -16.48
C THR A 79 -0.22 -10.51 -14.94
N PRO A 80 0.53 -11.32 -14.18
CA PRO A 80 0.54 -11.22 -12.73
C PRO A 80 1.13 -9.85 -12.32
N VAL A 81 0.30 -9.00 -11.74
CA VAL A 81 0.72 -7.69 -11.20
C VAL A 81 1.59 -7.95 -9.98
N VAL A 82 2.87 -7.59 -10.07
CA VAL A 82 3.84 -7.70 -8.98
C VAL A 82 3.50 -6.65 -7.92
N GLN A 83 2.83 -7.05 -6.83
CA GLN A 83 2.44 -6.16 -5.74
C GLN A 83 3.54 -6.10 -4.66
N MET A 84 4.06 -4.92 -4.36
CA MET A 84 4.98 -4.68 -3.24
C MET A 84 4.19 -4.30 -1.99
N LYS A 85 4.61 -4.80 -0.81
CA LYS A 85 4.04 -4.42 0.49
C LYS A 85 5.12 -3.95 1.44
N THR A 86 4.80 -2.91 2.22
CA THR A 86 5.62 -2.38 3.31
C THR A 86 5.01 -2.82 4.64
N ILE A 87 5.85 -3.32 5.54
CA ILE A 87 5.43 -3.76 6.87
C ILE A 87 6.35 -3.21 7.97
N VAL A 88 5.83 -3.19 9.18
CA VAL A 88 6.60 -2.91 10.39
C VAL A 88 7.56 -4.07 10.70
N ALA A 89 8.84 -3.75 10.89
CA ALA A 89 9.92 -4.71 11.12
C ALA A 89 10.42 -4.80 12.58
N VAL A 90 9.78 -4.10 13.51
CA VAL A 90 10.11 -4.14 14.95
C VAL A 90 8.89 -4.48 15.77
N ASP A 91 9.10 -4.97 17.00
CA ASP A 91 8.01 -5.10 17.95
C ASP A 91 7.72 -3.71 18.55
N GLN A 92 6.45 -3.28 18.53
CA GLN A 92 5.99 -1.98 19.06
C GLN A 92 6.61 -0.77 18.36
N ALA A 93 6.45 -0.67 17.03
CA ALA A 93 6.86 0.52 16.30
C ALA A 93 6.04 1.74 16.73
N LYS A 94 6.72 2.81 17.13
CA LYS A 94 6.08 4.05 17.56
C LYS A 94 5.41 4.75 16.38
N VAL A 95 4.16 5.12 16.57
CA VAL A 95 3.47 6.10 15.73
C VAL A 95 3.51 7.43 16.47
N VAL A 96 3.96 8.49 15.80
CA VAL A 96 4.06 9.83 16.38
C VAL A 96 3.09 10.79 15.69
N ALA A 97 2.58 11.79 16.42
CA ALA A 97 1.62 12.75 15.87
C ALA A 97 2.22 13.60 14.74
N TYR A 98 3.51 13.93 14.86
CA TYR A 98 4.30 14.67 13.88
C TYR A 98 5.76 14.21 13.91
N PRO A 99 6.50 14.36 12.80
CA PRO A 99 7.91 14.02 12.71
C PRO A 99 8.72 14.74 13.80
N ASN A 100 9.63 14.02 14.45
CA ASN A 100 10.45 14.46 15.59
C ASN A 100 9.72 14.62 16.94
N SER A 101 8.43 14.29 17.05
CA SER A 101 7.81 14.14 18.37
C SER A 101 8.48 12.99 19.14
N THR A 102 8.78 13.22 20.41
CA THR A 102 9.31 12.21 21.33
C THR A 102 8.22 11.28 21.87
N GLU A 103 6.97 11.73 21.84
CA GLU A 103 5.81 11.00 22.36
C GLU A 103 5.13 10.20 21.24
N ALA A 104 4.89 8.92 21.55
CA ALA A 104 4.13 8.03 20.68
C ALA A 104 2.63 8.17 21.00
N VAL A 105 1.83 8.32 19.96
CA VAL A 105 0.35 8.34 20.06
C VAL A 105 -0.24 6.93 19.96
N SER A 106 0.49 6.00 19.34
CA SER A 106 0.14 4.57 19.31
C SER A 106 1.38 3.72 19.01
N ALA A 107 1.21 2.40 19.06
CA ALA A 107 2.24 1.44 18.71
C ALA A 107 1.71 0.37 17.75
N LEU A 108 2.49 0.07 16.70
CA LEU A 108 2.18 -0.95 15.71
C LEU A 108 2.94 -2.25 16.00
N TRP A 109 2.29 -3.38 15.76
CA TRP A 109 2.88 -4.70 15.90
C TRP A 109 3.68 -5.10 14.65
N TYR A 110 4.65 -5.99 14.80
CA TYR A 110 5.46 -6.50 13.69
C TYR A 110 4.62 -7.15 12.60
N GLY A 111 4.85 -6.80 11.34
CA GLY A 111 4.09 -7.34 10.22
C GLY A 111 2.80 -6.57 9.93
N PHE A 112 2.48 -5.52 10.71
CA PHE A 112 1.44 -4.57 10.34
C PHE A 112 1.75 -3.94 8.99
N GLU A 113 0.79 -4.00 8.07
CA GLU A 113 0.90 -3.46 6.72
C GLU A 113 0.75 -1.93 6.74
N ILE A 114 1.75 -1.24 6.20
CA ILE A 114 1.75 0.22 6.11
C ILE A 114 1.02 0.65 4.84
N SER A 115 -0.11 1.32 5.03
CA SER A 115 -0.77 2.12 3.99
C SER A 115 -0.10 3.49 3.92
N ASP A 116 0.80 3.67 2.95
CA ASP A 116 1.52 4.94 2.73
C ASP A 116 0.55 6.01 2.19
N GLU A 117 0.23 7.01 3.01
CA GLU A 117 -0.59 8.17 2.64
C GLU A 117 0.25 9.35 2.14
N GLY A 118 1.57 9.14 2.00
CA GLY A 118 2.56 10.13 1.65
C GLY A 118 3.77 10.06 2.59
N SER A 119 4.89 10.57 2.10
CA SER A 119 6.08 10.78 2.93
C SER A 119 6.13 12.22 3.42
N TYR A 120 6.49 12.42 4.69
CA TYR A 120 6.85 13.76 5.16
C TYR A 120 8.24 14.16 4.66
N ASP A 121 9.18 13.22 4.80
CA ASP A 121 10.57 13.31 4.36
C ASP A 121 11.11 11.90 4.02
N ASP A 122 12.42 11.77 3.87
CA ASP A 122 13.10 10.50 3.63
C ASP A 122 13.16 9.58 4.86
N GLN A 123 12.71 10.05 6.02
CA GLN A 123 12.82 9.34 7.31
C GLN A 123 11.48 8.83 7.83
N PHE A 124 10.35 9.45 7.45
CA PHE A 124 9.03 9.11 7.96
C PHE A 124 8.00 8.87 6.86
N VAL A 125 7.15 7.87 7.07
CA VAL A 125 5.93 7.63 6.30
C VAL A 125 4.73 8.12 7.08
N LYS A 126 3.78 8.76 6.40
CA LYS A 126 2.49 9.14 6.96
C LYS A 126 1.49 8.00 6.78
N ILE A 127 0.76 7.71 7.85
CA ILE A 127 -0.37 6.79 7.88
C ILE A 127 -1.56 7.51 8.52
N ALA A 128 -2.77 6.95 8.39
CA ALA A 128 -4.00 7.54 8.97
C ALA A 128 -3.88 7.98 10.44
N GLN A 129 -3.05 7.27 11.22
CA GLN A 129 -2.89 7.44 12.67
C GLN A 129 -1.75 8.40 13.06
N GLY A 130 -0.89 8.82 12.11
CA GLY A 130 0.29 9.63 12.39
C GLY A 130 1.47 9.30 11.48
N TYR A 131 2.69 9.35 12.02
CA TYR A 131 3.92 9.10 11.28
C TYR A 131 4.71 7.93 11.88
N VAL A 132 5.34 7.13 11.02
CA VAL A 132 6.19 5.99 11.40
C VAL A 132 7.56 6.16 10.76
N SER A 133 8.62 5.87 11.48
CA SER A 133 9.98 5.94 10.93
C SER A 133 10.20 4.85 9.88
N LYS A 134 10.72 5.21 8.71
CA LYS A 134 11.10 4.28 7.64
C LYS A 134 12.22 3.31 8.06
N LEU A 135 13.03 3.66 9.07
CA LEU A 135 14.08 2.80 9.62
C LEU A 135 13.54 1.52 10.27
N VAL A 136 12.28 1.53 10.70
CA VAL A 136 11.64 0.37 11.32
C VAL A 136 10.74 -0.38 10.34
N LEU A 137 10.82 -0.08 9.04
CA LEU A 137 10.01 -0.70 8.01
C LEU A 137 10.85 -1.62 7.13
N THR A 138 10.19 -2.61 6.55
CA THR A 138 10.78 -3.46 5.50
C THR A 138 9.75 -3.75 4.44
N GLN A 139 10.21 -4.15 3.26
CA GLN A 139 9.35 -4.43 2.11
C GLN A 139 9.55 -5.85 1.61
N TYR A 140 8.48 -6.40 1.04
CA TYR A 140 8.52 -7.65 0.30
C TYR A 140 7.56 -7.61 -0.90
N THR A 141 7.88 -8.43 -1.90
CA THR A 141 7.02 -8.66 -3.05
C THR A 141 6.04 -9.77 -2.73
N VAL A 142 4.75 -9.52 -2.90
CA VAL A 142 3.69 -10.51 -2.72
C VAL A 142 3.83 -11.59 -3.79
N THR A 143 3.72 -12.85 -3.37
CA THR A 143 3.68 -14.00 -4.28
C THR A 143 2.36 -14.73 -4.15
N GLN A 144 2.08 -15.63 -5.08
CA GLN A 144 1.05 -16.64 -4.82
C GLN A 144 1.41 -17.38 -3.52
N ALA A 145 0.43 -17.52 -2.64
CA ALA A 145 0.63 -18.20 -1.38
C ALA A 145 1.03 -19.66 -1.62
N LYS A 146 2.08 -20.12 -0.94
CA LYS A 146 2.58 -21.49 -1.08
C LYS A 146 3.13 -22.00 0.24
N THR A 147 3.20 -23.32 0.36
CA THR A 147 3.83 -23.98 1.51
C THR A 147 5.21 -24.49 1.09
N VAL A 148 6.23 -24.18 1.88
CA VAL A 148 7.59 -24.74 1.73
C VAL A 148 7.99 -25.50 2.98
N THR A 149 8.97 -26.39 2.87
CA THR A 149 9.42 -27.21 4.01
C THR A 149 10.84 -26.85 4.41
N ILE A 150 11.11 -26.71 5.71
CA ILE A 150 12.48 -26.51 6.19
C ILE A 150 13.34 -27.73 5.88
N ALA A 151 14.48 -27.51 5.21
CA ALA A 151 15.40 -28.56 4.78
C ALA A 151 16.56 -28.80 5.75
N THR A 152 16.90 -27.80 6.55
CA THR A 152 18.02 -27.81 7.51
C THR A 152 17.55 -28.17 8.92
N ASP A 153 18.48 -28.57 9.79
CA ASP A 153 18.13 -28.96 11.17
C ASP A 153 17.56 -27.79 11.99
N LYS A 154 17.94 -26.55 11.64
CA LYS A 154 17.45 -25.33 12.27
C LYS A 154 17.35 -24.19 11.25
N ALA A 155 16.19 -23.52 11.21
CA ALA A 155 15.95 -22.34 10.41
C ALA A 155 15.50 -21.16 11.28
N TYR A 156 16.12 -20.00 11.11
CA TYR A 156 15.76 -18.77 11.82
C TYR A 156 14.76 -17.93 11.03
N PHE A 157 13.88 -17.25 11.75
CA PHE A 157 13.01 -16.20 11.23
C PHE A 157 13.57 -14.85 11.64
N PHE A 158 13.86 -14.00 10.65
CA PHE A 158 14.45 -12.68 10.81
C PHE A 158 13.38 -11.59 10.68
N ALA A 159 13.62 -10.45 11.31
CA ALA A 159 12.72 -9.32 11.25
C ALA A 159 12.70 -8.62 9.88
N THR A 160 13.83 -8.62 9.18
CA THR A 160 14.00 -8.06 7.83
C THR A 160 14.69 -9.11 6.93
N PRO A 161 14.71 -8.97 5.59
CA PRO A 161 15.29 -9.96 4.69
C PRO A 161 16.83 -9.89 4.63
N VAL A 162 17.47 -9.85 5.80
CA VAL A 162 18.93 -9.97 6.00
C VAL A 162 19.21 -10.80 7.25
N ALA A 163 20.18 -11.71 7.15
CA ALA A 163 20.50 -12.67 8.21
C ALA A 163 21.14 -12.04 9.47
N THR A 164 21.58 -10.78 9.38
CA THR A 164 22.13 -10.02 10.52
C THR A 164 21.06 -9.25 11.29
N SER A 165 19.81 -9.24 10.83
CA SER A 165 18.72 -8.56 11.55
C SER A 165 18.21 -9.36 12.74
N THR A 166 17.37 -8.72 13.55
CA THR A 166 16.79 -9.31 14.76
C THR A 166 16.16 -10.68 14.48
N VAL A 167 16.58 -11.69 15.24
CA VAL A 167 16.00 -13.03 15.20
C VAL A 167 14.69 -13.02 15.97
N ARG A 168 13.58 -13.34 15.30
CA ARG A 168 12.25 -13.45 15.88
C ARG A 168 11.95 -14.83 16.44
N GLY A 169 12.68 -15.84 15.98
CA GLY A 169 12.59 -17.21 16.47
C GLY A 169 13.24 -18.21 15.53
N SER A 170 13.07 -19.49 15.82
CA SER A 170 13.57 -20.57 14.98
C SER A 170 12.65 -21.77 14.98
N THR A 171 12.69 -22.53 13.89
CA THR A 171 12.03 -23.83 13.78
C THR A 171 13.02 -24.89 13.27
N ILE A 172 12.56 -26.13 13.15
CA ILE A 172 13.38 -27.31 12.87
C ILE A 172 13.07 -27.91 11.50
N LYS A 173 13.90 -28.87 11.09
CA LYS A 173 13.72 -29.64 9.86
C LYS A 173 12.32 -30.21 9.72
N ASN A 174 11.82 -30.24 8.49
CA ASN A 174 10.51 -30.73 8.11
C ASN A 174 9.32 -29.90 8.64
N THR A 175 9.55 -28.77 9.33
CA THR A 175 8.46 -27.84 9.64
C THR A 175 8.00 -27.12 8.37
N LEU A 176 6.69 -26.93 8.25
CA LEU A 176 6.06 -26.20 7.13
C LEU A 176 6.08 -24.68 7.37
N VAL A 177 6.34 -23.93 6.30
CA VAL A 177 6.27 -22.47 6.28
C VAL A 177 5.24 -22.02 5.25
N GLN A 178 4.26 -21.24 5.69
CA GLN A 178 3.27 -20.60 4.83
C GLN A 178 3.86 -19.30 4.29
N VAL A 179 4.22 -19.28 3.01
CA VAL A 179 4.85 -18.16 2.31
C VAL A 179 3.79 -17.31 1.64
N VAL A 180 3.89 -16.00 1.82
CA VAL A 180 3.00 -15.00 1.19
C VAL A 180 3.77 -13.95 0.39
N GLY A 181 5.10 -13.97 0.46
CA GLY A 181 5.94 -13.08 -0.32
C GLY A 181 7.42 -13.40 -0.21
N GLU A 182 8.23 -12.60 -0.88
CA GLU A 182 9.68 -12.76 -0.92
C GLU A 182 10.42 -11.44 -1.08
N SER A 183 11.68 -11.42 -0.63
CA SER A 183 12.57 -10.27 -0.74
C SER A 183 14.01 -10.71 -0.52
N ASN A 184 14.96 -10.23 -1.32
CA ASN A 184 16.42 -10.42 -1.14
C ASN A 184 16.89 -11.85 -0.79
N GLY A 185 16.32 -12.88 -1.43
CA GLY A 185 16.69 -14.27 -1.16
C GLY A 185 16.06 -14.86 0.12
N PHE A 186 15.04 -14.19 0.66
CA PHE A 186 14.21 -14.66 1.78
C PHE A 186 12.76 -14.83 1.32
N TYR A 187 12.05 -15.76 1.96
CA TYR A 187 10.59 -15.81 1.96
C TYR A 187 10.06 -15.07 3.17
N TYR A 188 9.00 -14.27 3.01
CA TYR A 188 8.19 -13.75 4.09
C TYR A 188 6.98 -14.65 4.31
N GLY A 189 6.77 -15.06 5.57
CA GLY A 189 5.73 -16.02 5.88
C GLY A 189 5.60 -16.31 7.36
N SER A 190 4.82 -17.33 7.66
CA SER A 190 4.58 -17.80 9.02
C SER A 190 4.79 -19.30 9.19
N SER A 191 5.12 -19.70 10.41
CA SER A 191 5.31 -21.08 10.82
C SER A 191 5.02 -21.23 12.31
N LYS A 192 5.32 -22.39 12.88
CA LYS A 192 5.30 -22.64 14.32
C LYS A 192 6.65 -23.17 14.78
N ASP A 193 7.08 -22.79 15.98
CA ASP A 193 8.22 -23.42 16.63
C ASP A 193 7.83 -24.79 17.24
N ALA A 194 8.80 -25.46 17.85
CA ALA A 194 8.60 -26.78 18.46
C ALA A 194 7.57 -26.77 19.62
N ASN A 195 7.29 -25.61 20.21
CA ASN A 195 6.31 -25.44 21.29
C ASN A 195 4.95 -24.98 20.76
N GLY A 196 4.78 -24.89 19.43
CA GLY A 196 3.55 -24.43 18.79
C GLY A 196 3.37 -22.90 18.76
N LYS A 197 4.36 -22.12 19.20
CA LYS A 197 4.32 -20.65 19.13
C LYS A 197 4.42 -20.22 17.68
N ILE A 198 3.54 -19.31 17.26
CA ILE A 198 3.55 -18.77 15.90
C ILE A 198 4.81 -17.92 15.69
N LEU A 199 5.52 -18.22 14.61
CA LEU A 199 6.62 -17.43 14.09
C LEU A 199 6.15 -16.71 12.83
N VAL A 200 6.44 -15.43 12.72
CA VAL A 200 6.22 -14.63 11.50
C VAL A 200 7.50 -13.87 11.23
N GLY A 201 7.95 -13.88 9.97
CA GLY A 201 9.14 -13.14 9.55
C GLY A 201 9.76 -13.69 8.27
N PHE A 202 11.02 -13.31 8.06
CA PHE A 202 11.80 -13.68 6.89
C PHE A 202 12.63 -14.93 7.14
N VAL A 203 12.48 -15.95 6.30
CA VAL A 203 13.29 -17.18 6.31
C VAL A 203 14.10 -17.28 5.03
N ALA A 204 15.38 -17.64 5.12
CA ALA A 204 16.25 -17.70 3.96
C ALA A 204 15.78 -18.78 2.97
N LYS A 205 15.76 -18.49 1.66
CA LYS A 205 15.38 -19.47 0.64
C LYS A 205 16.33 -20.67 0.61
N THR A 206 17.59 -20.49 1.04
CA THR A 206 18.61 -21.53 1.08
C THR A 206 18.37 -22.60 2.15
N VAL A 207 17.49 -22.36 3.13
CA VAL A 207 17.20 -23.31 4.20
C VAL A 207 15.89 -24.08 4.01
N VAL A 208 15.21 -23.88 2.86
CA VAL A 208 13.93 -24.51 2.54
C VAL A 208 14.01 -25.32 1.24
N LYS A 209 13.11 -26.29 1.10
CA LYS A 209 12.90 -27.10 -0.11
C LYS A 209 11.43 -27.14 -0.50
#